data_AF-A0A7Y5PJC6-F1
#
_entry.id   AF-A0A7Y5PJC6-F1
#
_cell.length_a   1.000
_cell.length_b   1.000
_cell.length_c   1.000
_cell.angle_alpha   90.00
_cell.angle_beta   90.00
_cell.angle_gamma   90.00
#
_symmetry.space_group_name_H-M   'P 1'
#
loop_
_entity.id
_entity.type
_entity.pdbx_description
1 polymer ?
#
loop_
_entity_poly.entity_id
_entity_poly.type
_entity_poly.pdbx_seq_one_letter_code
_entity_poly.pdbx_strand_id
1 'polypeptide(L)' 'ARALRVAGRVDPVFVDDVAAMPEAVLVHARAGDVVIVMGAGSIGAVASRVVARLSGEES' A
#
# COMPACT_ATOMS: atom_id res chain seq x y z
N ALA A 1 -0.26 10.57 10.87
CA ALA A 1 -0.28 11.35 9.60
C ALA A 1 0.25 12.80 9.72
N ARG A 2 0.06 13.53 10.84
CA ARG A 2 0.43 14.97 10.94
C ARG A 2 1.92 15.28 10.75
N ALA A 3 2.83 14.49 11.32
CA ALA A 3 4.28 14.73 11.24
C ALA A 3 4.84 14.64 9.80
N LEU A 4 4.30 13.72 8.97
CA LEU A 4 4.71 13.56 7.58
C LEU A 4 4.26 14.74 6.70
N ARG A 5 3.07 15.30 6.98
CA ARG A 5 2.52 16.46 6.26
C ARG A 5 3.29 17.75 6.56
N VAL A 6 3.81 17.90 7.79
CA VAL A 6 4.63 19.07 8.20
C VAL A 6 5.98 19.11 7.49
N ALA A 7 6.54 17.96 7.10
CA ALA A 7 7.78 17.89 6.34
C ALA A 7 7.64 18.24 4.85
N GLY A 8 6.42 18.52 4.36
CA GLY A 8 6.14 19.14 3.05
C GLY A 8 6.45 18.31 1.80
N ARG A 9 6.92 17.05 1.94
CA ARG A 9 7.35 16.23 0.80
C ARG A 9 6.39 15.11 0.40
N VAL A 10 5.39 14.79 1.23
CA VAL A 10 4.53 13.62 1.02
C VAL A 10 3.09 13.93 1.43
N ASP A 11 2.12 13.56 0.60
CA ASP A 11 0.70 13.55 0.98
C ASP A 11 0.30 12.11 1.35
N PRO A 12 0.30 11.75 2.66
CA PRO A 12 -0.01 10.39 3.07
C PRO A 12 -1.51 10.12 2.93
N VAL A 13 -1.84 9.00 2.30
CA VAL A 13 -3.19 8.42 2.29
C VAL A 13 -3.33 7.53 3.52
N PHE A 14 -4.37 7.78 4.32
CA PHE A 14 -4.73 6.91 5.44
C PHE A 14 -5.75 5.86 4.95
N VAL A 15 -5.44 4.59 5.21
CA VAL A 15 -6.34 3.46 4.99
C VAL A 15 -6.58 2.83 6.35
N ASP A 16 -7.84 2.77 6.77
CA ASP A 16 -8.26 2.33 8.10
C ASP A 16 -8.18 0.80 8.27
N ASP A 17 -8.56 0.06 7.23
CA ASP A 17 -8.49 -1.40 7.18
C ASP A 17 -7.27 -1.88 6.38
N VAL A 18 -6.46 -2.74 7.01
CA VAL A 18 -5.33 -3.40 6.36
C VAL A 18 -5.78 -4.29 5.19
N ALA A 19 -7.01 -4.79 5.19
CA ALA A 19 -7.55 -5.57 4.08
C ALA A 19 -7.81 -4.71 2.82
N ALA A 20 -7.99 -3.39 2.97
CA ALA A 20 -8.17 -2.45 1.88
C ALA A 20 -6.83 -1.91 1.30
N MET A 21 -5.71 -2.14 2.01
CA MET A 21 -4.39 -1.68 1.58
C MET A 21 -3.94 -2.19 0.20
N PRO A 22 -4.15 -3.48 -0.19
CA PRO A 22 -3.76 -3.93 -1.52
C PRO A 22 -4.40 -3.11 -2.63
N GLU A 23 -5.70 -2.82 -2.51
CA GLU A 23 -6.42 -2.00 -3.49
C GLU A 23 -5.90 -0.56 -3.52
N ALA A 24 -5.71 0.05 -2.35
CA ALA A 24 -5.16 1.39 -2.26
C ALA A 24 -3.78 1.51 -2.92
N VAL A 25 -2.92 0.49 -2.76
CA VAL A 25 -1.62 0.43 -3.44
C VAL A 25 -1.81 0.41 -4.96
N LEU A 26 -2.71 -0.42 -5.50
CA LEU A 26 -2.94 -0.54 -6.95
C LEU A 26 -3.51 0.74 -7.58
N VAL A 27 -4.38 1.46 -6.86
CA VAL A 27 -4.94 2.74 -7.31
C VAL A 27 -3.86 3.83 -7.42
N HIS A 28 -2.81 3.76 -6.60
CA HIS A 28 -1.79 4.80 -6.52
C HIS A 28 -0.49 4.48 -7.25
N ALA A 29 -0.12 3.19 -7.34
CA ALA A 29 1.10 2.75 -7.98
C ALA A 29 1.04 2.92 -9.51
N ARG A 30 2.19 3.25 -10.10
CA ARG A 30 2.38 3.41 -11.54
C ARG A 30 3.43 2.43 -12.05
N ALA A 31 3.45 2.23 -13.36
CA ALA A 31 4.48 1.43 -13.99
C ALA A 31 5.87 2.01 -13.70
N GLY A 32 6.78 1.17 -13.21
CA GLY A 32 8.13 1.57 -12.81
C GLY A 32 8.28 1.96 -11.34
N ASP A 33 7.19 2.03 -10.57
CA ASP A 33 7.27 2.28 -9.13
C ASP A 33 7.77 1.04 -8.38
N VAL A 34 8.49 1.29 -7.27
CA VAL A 34 8.87 0.25 -6.30
C VAL A 34 8.02 0.43 -5.05
N VAL A 35 7.21 -0.57 -4.74
CA VAL A 35 6.39 -0.59 -3.52
C VAL A 35 7.16 -1.27 -2.40
N ILE A 36 7.36 -0.57 -1.28
CA ILE A 36 7.97 -1.12 -0.08
C ILE A 36 6.89 -1.26 1.00
N VAL A 37 6.65 -2.50 1.44
CA VAL A 37 5.76 -2.80 2.57
C VAL A 37 6.60 -2.88 3.83
N MET A 38 6.23 -2.11 4.86
CA MET A 38 7.00 -2.01 6.11
C MET A 38 6.07 -2.10 7.32
N GLY A 39 6.58 -2.69 8.40
CA GLY A 39 5.90 -2.84 9.69
C GLY A 39 5.99 -4.27 10.21
N ALA A 40 5.11 -4.63 11.14
CA ALA A 40 5.03 -5.96 11.75
C ALA A 40 3.59 -6.48 11.75
N GLY A 41 3.41 -7.77 12.04
CA GLY A 41 2.09 -8.40 12.09
C GLY A 41 1.48 -8.61 10.70
N SER A 42 0.17 -8.38 10.57
CA SER A 42 -0.61 -8.69 9.36
C SER A 42 -0.20 -7.89 8.11
N ILE A 43 0.55 -6.80 8.28
CA ILE A 43 1.04 -5.98 7.16
C ILE A 43 1.94 -6.77 6.20
N GLY A 44 2.66 -7.79 6.69
CA GLY A 44 3.53 -8.63 5.85
C GLY A 44 2.79 -9.37 4.74
N ALA A 45 1.49 -9.65 4.93
CA ALA A 45 0.65 -10.29 3.93
C ALA A 45 0.15 -9.34 2.82
N VAL A 46 0.30 -8.02 2.98
CA VAL A 46 -0.17 -7.05 1.98
C VAL A 46 0.62 -7.17 0.68
N ALA A 47 1.94 -7.37 0.76
CA ALA A 47 2.79 -7.50 -0.41
C ALA A 47 2.36 -8.67 -1.31
N SER A 48 2.09 -9.84 -0.72
CA SER A 48 1.66 -11.01 -1.49
C SER A 48 0.28 -10.84 -2.12
N ARG A 49 -0.66 -10.19 -1.42
CA ARG A 49 -2.00 -9.88 -1.96
C ARG A 49 -1.96 -8.88 -3.12
N VAL A 50 -1.09 -7.87 -3.06
CA VAL A 50 -0.89 -6.94 -4.18
C VAL A 50 -0.44 -7.69 -5.43
N VAL A 51 0.51 -8.61 -5.28
CA VAL A 51 0.98 -9.46 -6.39
C VAL A 51 -0.14 -10.37 -6.91
N ALA A 52 -0.86 -11.06 -6.02
CA ALA A 52 -1.96 -11.94 -6.41
C ALA A 52 -3.04 -11.20 -7.21
N ARG A 53 -3.41 -9.99 -6.80
CA ARG A 53 -4.37 -9.14 -7.53
C ARG A 53 -3.87 -8.69 -8.90
N LEU A 54 -2.59 -8.31 -9.03
CA LEU A 54 -1.98 -7.96 -10.32
C LEU A 54 -1.92 -9.16 -11.28
N SER A 55 -1.69 -10.36 -10.75
CA SER A 55 -1.64 -11.60 -11.50
C SER A 55 -3.03 -12.16 -11.84
N GLY A 56 -4.11 -11.60 -11.28
CA GLY A 56 -5.48 -12.10 -11.45
C GLY A 56 -5.79 -13.36 -10.65
N GLU A 57 -5.00 -13.67 -9.61
CA GLU A 57 -5.11 -14.88 -8.78
C GLU A 57 -6.10 -14.69 -7.60
N GLU A 58 -6.41 -13.44 -7.24
CA GLU A 58 -7.51 -13.06 -6.35
C GLU A 58 -8.59 -12.36 -7.20
N SER A 59 -9.80 -12.95 -7.27
CA SER A 59 -11.01 -12.34 -7.86
C SER A 59 -12.03 -12.01 -6.78
#